data_AF-A0A0T6XQD6-F1
#
_entry.id   AF-A0A0T6XQD6-F1
#
_cell.length_a   1.000
_cell.length_b   1.000
_cell.length_c   1.000
_cell.angle_alpha   90.00
_cell.angle_beta   90.00
_cell.angle_gamma   90.00
#
_symmetry.space_group_name_H-M   'P 1'
#
loop_
_entity.id
_entity.type
_entity.pdbx_description
1 polymer ?
#
loop_
_entity_poly.entity_id
_entity_poly.type
_entity_poly.pdbx_seq_one_letter_code
_entity_poly.pdbx_strand_id
1 'polypeptide(L)'
;MYSTLAGAKDTAKQLHRILNASGVIFALAKCQAAVARAGGFQDWHQLSECLKLQNKTRPLFDFWAALIDALPAPCHLPVRSYLRSRDRVGLGTPKEPVIAWVRDIVPYCASLETIHRKHSAILMPGSGKGQRLRLDIVSGLLLNIEGKGDFAPRLDPETLTIVLRGDPASLLPGLSRKAEFEDELARLIAAGIIQLREADTAIFPPPDRGLQNEIIRRAQSWNIQKEPSIKHLEIDQPLAAQLRLQLELELELELELELDREESGPKVQHQDIDYRGVTLSSRFCVAAEFDTMRAVVDVMGPTVRPRVSSIWCDSRACAVYSVEIRLGMNCTALADDIHASFLGATSGFNGLTVNHGESLVFFHPEWPEFDSGDGELMASG
;
A
#
# COMPACT_ATOMS: atom_id res chain seq x y z
N MET A 1 -4.96 8.59 -6.09
CA MET A 1 -5.70 8.24 -7.33
C MET A 1 -5.64 9.43 -8.27
N TYR A 2 -5.77 9.17 -9.56
CA TYR A 2 -5.89 10.18 -10.59
C TYR A 2 -7.34 10.26 -11.08
N SER A 3 -7.89 11.47 -11.15
CA SER A 3 -9.17 11.78 -11.81
C SER A 3 -8.98 12.16 -13.28
N THR A 4 -7.74 12.35 -13.71
CA THR A 4 -7.38 12.81 -15.05
C THR A 4 -6.28 11.94 -15.65
N LEU A 5 -6.20 11.90 -16.98
CA LEU A 5 -5.11 11.24 -17.69
C LEU A 5 -3.73 11.83 -17.30
N ALA A 6 -3.67 13.13 -17.00
CA ALA A 6 -2.46 13.78 -16.52
C ALA A 6 -2.03 13.20 -15.15
N GLY A 7 -2.96 13.09 -14.21
CA GLY A 7 -2.69 12.46 -12.92
C GLY A 7 -2.27 10.99 -13.05
N ALA A 8 -2.82 10.25 -14.02
CA ALA A 8 -2.44 8.87 -14.30
C ALA A 8 -0.98 8.78 -14.74
N LYS A 9 -0.57 9.68 -15.64
CA LYS A 9 0.81 9.79 -16.11
C LYS A 9 1.76 10.14 -14.97
N ASP A 10 1.37 11.06 -14.10
CA ASP A 10 2.21 11.46 -12.97
C ASP A 10 2.35 10.34 -11.93
N THR A 11 1.27 9.59 -11.68
CA THR A 11 1.31 8.38 -10.84
C THR A 11 2.26 7.33 -11.43
N ALA A 12 2.20 7.08 -12.74
CA ALA A 12 3.10 6.13 -13.40
C ALA A 12 4.57 6.59 -13.39
N LYS A 13 4.82 7.89 -13.56
CA LYS A 13 6.17 8.48 -13.42
C LYS A 13 6.69 8.35 -11.99
N GLN A 14 5.83 8.59 -10.99
CA GLN A 14 6.19 8.43 -9.58
C GLN A 14 6.55 6.97 -9.28
N LEU A 15 5.74 6.01 -9.73
CA LEU A 15 6.04 4.59 -9.62
C LEU A 15 7.38 4.24 -10.28
N HIS A 16 7.63 4.74 -11.49
CA HIS A 16 8.90 4.53 -12.17
C HIS A 16 10.10 5.10 -11.39
N ARG A 17 9.96 6.30 -10.79
CA ARG A 17 11.00 6.90 -9.94
C ARG A 17 11.28 6.06 -8.69
N ILE A 18 10.24 5.56 -8.03
CA ILE A 18 10.36 4.70 -6.84
C ILE A 18 11.15 3.44 -7.19
N LEU A 19 10.73 2.72 -8.24
CA LEU A 19 11.38 1.48 -8.67
C LEU A 19 12.82 1.72 -9.12
N ASN A 20 13.07 2.80 -9.87
CA ASN A 20 14.41 3.14 -10.33
C ASN A 20 15.35 3.52 -9.17
N ALA A 21 14.85 4.23 -8.15
CA ALA A 21 15.62 4.56 -6.95
C ALA A 21 15.98 3.32 -6.11
N SER A 22 15.12 2.30 -6.14
CA SER A 22 15.35 0.99 -5.53
C SER A 22 16.22 0.06 -6.38
N GLY A 23 16.72 0.49 -7.55
CA GLY A 23 17.52 -0.35 -8.44
C GLY A 23 16.71 -1.33 -9.30
N VAL A 24 15.38 -1.21 -9.38
CA VAL A 24 14.53 -2.09 -10.20
C VAL A 24 14.39 -1.53 -11.62
N ILE A 25 14.69 -2.33 -12.63
CA ILE A 25 14.59 -2.00 -14.06
C ILE A 25 13.17 -2.28 -14.54
N PHE A 26 12.26 -1.34 -14.29
CA PHE A 26 10.87 -1.46 -14.75
C PHE A 26 10.50 -0.29 -15.68
N ALA A 27 10.25 -0.60 -16.95
CA ALA A 27 10.01 0.40 -17.99
C ALA A 27 8.75 1.25 -17.70
N LEU A 28 8.78 2.53 -18.08
CA LEU A 28 7.67 3.45 -17.84
C LEU A 28 6.35 2.97 -18.46
N ALA A 29 6.39 2.36 -19.65
CA ALA A 29 5.20 1.78 -20.29
C ALA A 29 4.56 0.67 -19.44
N LYS A 30 5.38 -0.13 -18.74
CA LYS A 30 4.90 -1.17 -17.83
C LYS A 30 4.34 -0.58 -16.53
N CYS A 31 4.95 0.50 -16.02
CA CYS A 31 4.36 1.28 -14.93
C CYS A 31 2.96 1.82 -15.31
N GLN A 32 2.81 2.37 -16.51
CA GLN A 32 1.53 2.86 -17.04
C GLN A 32 0.49 1.74 -17.11
N ALA A 33 0.86 0.57 -17.65
CA ALA A 33 -0.02 -0.60 -17.70
C ALA A 33 -0.42 -1.09 -16.29
N ALA A 34 0.51 -1.14 -15.34
CA ALA A 34 0.20 -1.50 -13.95
C ALA A 34 -0.75 -0.49 -13.28
N VAL A 35 -0.54 0.81 -13.52
CA VAL A 35 -1.40 1.88 -13.02
C VAL A 35 -2.80 1.83 -13.62
N ALA A 36 -2.93 1.46 -14.90
CA ALA A 36 -4.23 1.25 -15.55
C ALA A 36 -4.98 0.06 -14.94
N ARG A 37 -4.30 -1.08 -14.78
CA ARG A 37 -4.87 -2.28 -14.14
C ARG A 37 -5.30 -2.02 -12.69
N ALA A 38 -4.50 -1.29 -11.93
CA ALA A 38 -4.84 -0.86 -10.58
C ALA A 38 -6.08 0.04 -10.53
N GLY A 39 -6.30 0.84 -11.57
CA GLY A 39 -7.49 1.69 -11.74
C GLY A 39 -8.76 0.93 -12.15
N GLY A 40 -8.66 -0.37 -12.44
CA GLY A 40 -9.76 -1.21 -12.93
C GLY A 40 -9.88 -1.28 -14.46
N PHE A 41 -8.87 -0.81 -15.20
CA PHE A 41 -8.84 -0.85 -16.67
C PHE A 41 -7.98 -2.02 -17.17
N GLN A 42 -8.31 -2.59 -18.32
CA GLN A 42 -7.52 -3.66 -18.95
C GLN A 42 -6.15 -3.15 -19.40
N ASP A 43 -6.13 -1.97 -20.02
CA ASP A 43 -4.91 -1.36 -20.54
C ASP A 43 -4.94 0.18 -20.49
N TRP A 44 -3.83 0.78 -20.91
CA TRP A 44 -3.67 2.24 -20.93
C TRP A 44 -4.58 2.93 -21.96
N HIS A 45 -4.93 2.25 -23.05
CA HIS A 45 -5.81 2.78 -24.09
C HIS A 45 -7.24 2.91 -23.56
N GLN A 46 -7.77 1.86 -22.94
CA GLN A 46 -9.08 1.85 -22.30
C GLN A 46 -9.18 2.91 -21.20
N LEU A 47 -8.14 3.07 -20.38
CA LEU A 47 -8.07 4.16 -19.40
C LEU A 47 -8.19 5.53 -20.07
N SER A 48 -7.48 5.74 -21.19
CA SER A 48 -7.48 7.03 -21.89
C SER A 48 -8.81 7.36 -22.55
N GLU A 49 -9.60 6.36 -22.93
CA GLU A 49 -10.95 6.51 -23.48
C GLU A 49 -12.02 6.65 -22.39
N CYS A 50 -11.97 5.82 -21.36
CA CYS A 50 -12.98 5.80 -20.28
C CYS A 50 -12.90 7.04 -19.38
N LEU A 51 -11.70 7.61 -19.16
CA LEU A 51 -11.55 8.86 -18.41
C LEU A 51 -12.15 10.07 -19.15
N LYS A 52 -12.37 9.99 -20.47
CA LYS A 52 -13.13 11.02 -21.21
C LYS A 52 -14.63 10.93 -20.96
N LEU A 53 -15.11 9.77 -20.51
CA LEU A 53 -16.54 9.46 -20.36
C LEU A 53 -17.01 9.45 -18.89
N GLN A 54 -16.18 9.88 -17.94
CA GLN A 54 -16.47 9.95 -16.49
C GLN A 54 -17.05 8.65 -15.89
N ASN A 55 -16.67 7.48 -16.41
CA ASN A 55 -17.15 6.21 -15.87
C ASN A 55 -16.38 5.76 -14.62
N LYS A 56 -17.13 5.16 -13.69
CA LYS A 56 -16.76 4.82 -12.30
C LYS A 56 -15.32 4.31 -12.16
N THR A 57 -14.58 4.98 -11.28
CA THR A 57 -13.24 4.57 -10.85
C THR A 57 -13.33 3.70 -9.58
N ARG A 58 -12.47 2.68 -9.47
CA ARG A 58 -12.40 1.79 -8.29
C ARG A 58 -12.03 2.58 -7.03
N PRO A 59 -12.61 2.35 -5.84
CA PRO A 59 -12.33 3.14 -4.65
C PRO A 59 -10.83 3.24 -4.30
N LEU A 60 -10.41 4.41 -3.80
CA LEU A 60 -9.03 4.82 -3.51
C LEU A 60 -8.19 3.83 -2.68
N PHE A 61 -8.83 3.09 -1.77
CA PHE A 61 -8.13 2.19 -0.84
C PHE A 61 -7.71 0.87 -1.51
N ASP A 62 -8.45 0.44 -2.53
CA ASP A 62 -8.09 -0.72 -3.34
C ASP A 62 -6.98 -0.41 -4.34
N PHE A 63 -6.75 0.86 -4.69
CA PHE A 63 -5.82 1.21 -5.76
C PHE A 63 -4.39 0.75 -5.48
N TRP A 64 -3.88 0.96 -4.26
CA TRP A 64 -2.50 0.57 -3.93
C TRP A 64 -2.34 -0.94 -3.76
N ALA A 65 -3.34 -1.63 -3.21
CA ALA A 65 -3.37 -3.08 -3.15
C ALA A 65 -3.42 -3.67 -4.57
N ALA A 66 -4.36 -3.21 -5.40
CA ALA A 66 -4.48 -3.60 -6.80
C ALA A 66 -3.24 -3.23 -7.63
N LEU A 67 -2.54 -2.14 -7.29
CA LEU A 67 -1.27 -1.79 -7.92
C LEU A 67 -0.17 -2.78 -7.55
N ILE A 68 -0.06 -3.17 -6.29
CA ILE A 68 0.88 -4.19 -5.84
C ILE A 68 0.55 -5.52 -6.54
N ASP A 69 -0.72 -5.91 -6.60
CA ASP A 69 -1.16 -7.14 -7.29
C ASP A 69 -0.88 -7.11 -8.79
N ALA A 70 -0.96 -5.94 -9.43
CA ALA A 70 -0.64 -5.75 -10.84
C ALA A 70 0.88 -5.74 -11.13
N LEU A 71 1.73 -5.66 -10.11
CA LEU A 71 3.18 -5.59 -10.24
C LEU A 71 3.84 -6.96 -9.99
N PRO A 72 5.00 -7.24 -10.63
CA PRO A 72 5.80 -8.40 -10.29
C PRO A 72 6.24 -8.38 -8.81
N ALA A 73 6.41 -9.57 -8.22
CA ALA A 73 6.77 -9.72 -6.81
C ALA A 73 7.99 -8.88 -6.36
N PRO A 74 9.07 -8.73 -7.17
CA PRO A 74 10.20 -7.89 -6.78
C PRO A 74 9.90 -6.40 -6.66
N CYS A 75 8.83 -5.91 -7.29
CA CYS A 75 8.39 -4.52 -7.17
C CYS A 75 7.59 -4.24 -5.90
N HIS A 76 7.11 -5.28 -5.19
CA HIS A 76 6.20 -5.12 -4.06
C HIS A 76 6.84 -4.36 -2.90
N LEU A 77 8.03 -4.77 -2.47
CA LEU A 77 8.72 -4.18 -1.32
C LEU A 77 9.12 -2.71 -1.52
N PRO A 78 9.73 -2.30 -2.66
CA PRO A 78 9.97 -0.88 -2.97
C PRO A 78 8.72 -0.01 -2.80
N VAL A 79 7.58 -0.46 -3.36
CA VAL A 79 6.32 0.28 -3.31
C VAL A 79 5.76 0.31 -1.89
N ARG A 80 5.73 -0.82 -1.19
CA ARG A 80 5.28 -0.90 0.21
C ARG A 80 6.12 -0.02 1.13
N SER A 81 7.44 -0.03 0.98
CA SER A 81 8.31 0.84 1.78
C SER A 81 8.09 2.30 1.46
N TYR A 82 7.87 2.66 0.20
CA TYR A 82 7.57 4.05 -0.17
C TYR A 82 6.30 4.54 0.53
N LEU A 83 5.24 3.73 0.54
CA LEU A 83 3.99 4.05 1.23
C LEU A 83 4.21 4.23 2.73
N ARG A 84 4.93 3.31 3.39
CA ARG A 84 5.26 3.44 4.83
C ARG A 84 6.08 4.69 5.15
N SER A 85 7.04 5.06 4.30
CA SER A 85 7.89 6.22 4.53
C SER A 85 7.18 7.54 4.26
N ARG A 86 6.22 7.55 3.32
CA ARG A 86 5.36 8.70 3.04
C ARG A 86 4.54 9.08 4.27
N ASP A 87 4.11 8.10 5.06
CA ASP A 87 3.32 8.29 6.28
C ASP A 87 4.16 8.79 7.48
N ARG A 88 5.49 8.85 7.36
CA ARG A 88 6.42 9.25 8.44
C ARG A 88 6.96 10.68 8.32
N VAL A 89 6.47 11.47 7.36
CA VAL A 89 6.92 12.86 7.14
C VAL A 89 6.33 13.77 8.24
N GLY A 90 6.95 13.71 9.43
CA GLY A 90 6.59 14.48 10.62
C GLY A 90 7.61 14.33 11.75
N LEU A 91 8.32 13.21 11.80
CA LEU A 91 9.45 13.00 12.71
C LEU A 91 10.75 13.03 11.89
N GLY A 92 11.58 14.05 12.14
CA GLY A 92 12.97 14.25 11.70
C GLY A 92 13.47 13.36 10.56
N THR A 93 13.82 14.00 9.43
CA THR A 93 14.59 13.40 8.33
C THR A 93 15.60 12.37 8.85
N PRO A 94 15.47 11.08 8.50
CA PRO A 94 16.55 10.14 8.73
C PRO A 94 17.78 10.69 8.03
N LYS A 95 18.81 11.02 8.82
CA LYS A 95 20.13 11.33 8.30
C LYS A 95 20.61 10.10 7.54
N GLU A 96 20.96 10.33 6.28
CA GLU A 96 21.43 9.37 5.26
C GLU A 96 20.34 8.52 4.57
N PRO A 97 20.20 8.62 3.24
CA PRO A 97 19.43 7.65 2.49
C PRO A 97 20.18 6.33 2.59
N VAL A 98 19.68 5.41 3.43
CA VAL A 98 19.92 3.98 3.24
C VAL A 98 19.63 3.73 1.76
N ILE A 99 20.65 3.41 0.98
CA ILE A 99 20.49 3.34 -0.47
C ILE A 99 19.45 2.26 -0.73
N ALA A 100 18.25 2.65 -1.20
CA ALA A 100 17.06 1.79 -1.16
C ALA A 100 17.29 0.44 -1.86
N TRP A 101 18.19 0.42 -2.86
CA TRP A 101 18.64 -0.78 -3.54
C TRP A 101 19.30 -1.82 -2.61
N VAL A 102 19.98 -1.42 -1.53
CA VAL A 102 20.61 -2.37 -0.59
C VAL A 102 19.54 -3.24 0.05
N ARG A 103 18.46 -2.62 0.52
CA ARG A 103 17.32 -3.34 1.10
C ARG A 103 16.58 -4.15 0.04
N ASP A 104 16.37 -3.56 -1.14
CA ASP A 104 15.45 -4.11 -2.14
C ASP A 104 16.08 -5.15 -3.08
N ILE A 105 17.40 -5.09 -3.33
CA ILE A 105 18.11 -5.87 -4.35
C ILE A 105 19.08 -6.90 -3.74
N VAL A 106 19.78 -6.59 -2.65
CA VAL A 106 20.73 -7.54 -2.02
C VAL A 106 20.10 -8.89 -1.66
N PRO A 107 18.85 -8.96 -1.15
CA PRO A 107 18.20 -10.25 -0.90
C PRO A 107 18.06 -11.10 -2.17
N TYR A 108 17.84 -10.48 -3.33
CA TYR A 108 17.82 -11.17 -4.62
C TYR A 108 19.21 -11.61 -5.05
N CYS A 109 20.23 -10.76 -4.92
CA CYS A 109 21.62 -11.14 -5.23
C CYS A 109 22.09 -12.34 -4.39
N ALA A 110 21.85 -12.32 -3.08
CA ALA A 110 22.23 -13.41 -2.17
C ALA A 110 21.45 -14.70 -2.46
N SER A 111 20.16 -14.58 -2.77
CA SER A 111 19.33 -15.73 -3.13
C SER A 111 19.77 -16.35 -4.46
N LEU A 112 20.09 -15.50 -5.46
CA LEU A 112 20.57 -15.91 -6.77
C LEU A 112 21.94 -16.63 -6.67
N GLU A 113 22.87 -16.10 -5.88
CA GLU A 113 24.17 -16.74 -5.61
C GLU A 113 23.99 -18.14 -5.01
N THR A 114 23.13 -18.26 -4.00
CA THR A 114 22.87 -19.55 -3.33
C THR A 114 22.30 -20.57 -4.30
N ILE A 115 21.36 -20.16 -5.15
CA ILE A 115 20.70 -21.03 -6.12
C ILE A 115 21.67 -21.47 -7.20
N HIS A 116 22.49 -20.55 -7.73
CA HIS A 116 23.54 -20.91 -8.69
C HIS A 116 24.54 -21.90 -8.11
N ARG A 117 25.00 -21.67 -6.87
CA ARG A 117 25.94 -22.54 -6.17
C ARG A 117 25.42 -23.97 -5.99
N LYS A 118 24.10 -24.14 -5.83
CA LYS A 118 23.46 -25.44 -5.57
C LYS A 118 22.95 -26.15 -6.82
N HIS A 119 22.57 -25.41 -7.86
CA HIS A 119 21.83 -25.98 -9.01
C HIS A 119 22.53 -25.81 -10.35
N SER A 120 23.51 -24.91 -10.47
CA SER A 120 24.26 -24.75 -11.72
C SER A 120 25.40 -25.75 -11.79
N ALA A 121 25.32 -26.70 -12.72
CA ALA A 121 26.26 -27.81 -12.84
C ALA A 121 27.74 -27.38 -12.89
N ILE A 122 28.05 -26.24 -13.51
CA ILE A 122 29.42 -25.73 -13.64
C ILE A 122 29.96 -25.04 -12.38
N LEU A 123 29.08 -24.75 -11.41
CA LEU A 123 29.39 -24.07 -10.14
C LEU A 123 29.31 -25.01 -8.94
N MET A 124 28.68 -26.17 -9.07
CA MET A 124 28.55 -27.14 -7.99
C MET A 124 29.93 -27.71 -7.58
N PRO A 125 30.15 -28.03 -6.28
CA PRO A 125 31.35 -28.73 -5.85
C PRO A 125 31.58 -30.01 -6.66
N GLY A 126 32.81 -30.18 -7.16
CA GLY A 126 33.17 -31.33 -7.99
C GLY A 126 33.04 -31.13 -9.50
N SER A 127 32.63 -29.95 -9.99
CA SER A 127 32.49 -29.66 -11.42
C SER A 127 33.84 -29.45 -12.17
N GLY A 128 34.92 -30.06 -11.71
CA GLY A 128 36.25 -30.02 -12.35
C GLY A 128 37.11 -28.79 -12.03
N LYS A 129 38.26 -28.70 -12.73
CA LYS A 129 39.24 -27.61 -12.58
C LYS A 129 38.58 -26.25 -12.90
N GLY A 130 38.95 -25.22 -12.14
CA GLY A 130 38.40 -23.87 -12.29
C GLY A 130 37.04 -23.62 -11.64
N GLN A 131 36.38 -24.65 -11.07
CA GLN A 131 35.09 -24.52 -10.39
C GLN A 131 35.07 -23.42 -9.34
N ARG A 132 36.10 -23.38 -8.48
CA ARG A 132 36.22 -22.38 -7.42
C ARG A 132 36.33 -20.97 -7.98
N LEU A 133 37.08 -20.79 -9.07
CA LEU A 133 37.21 -19.49 -9.73
C LEU A 133 35.89 -19.04 -10.35
N ARG A 134 35.16 -19.94 -11.03
CA ARG A 134 33.83 -19.63 -11.57
C ARG A 134 32.85 -19.20 -10.48
N LEU A 135 32.86 -19.90 -9.35
CA LEU A 135 32.04 -19.52 -8.19
C LEU A 135 32.48 -18.16 -7.63
N ASP A 136 33.78 -17.94 -7.43
CA ASP A 136 34.31 -16.67 -6.93
C ASP A 136 33.93 -15.49 -7.86
N ILE A 137 33.90 -15.69 -9.19
CA ILE A 137 33.46 -14.68 -10.15
C ILE A 137 31.97 -14.37 -9.96
N VAL A 138 31.10 -15.38 -9.96
CA VAL A 138 29.65 -15.16 -9.82
C VAL A 138 29.30 -14.56 -8.46
N SER A 139 29.84 -15.11 -7.36
CA SER A 139 29.62 -14.58 -6.01
C SER A 139 30.25 -13.19 -5.85
N GLY A 140 31.40 -12.94 -6.48
CA GLY A 140 32.06 -11.64 -6.50
C GLY A 140 31.20 -10.56 -7.14
N LEU A 141 30.62 -10.86 -8.31
CA LEU A 141 29.72 -9.95 -9.02
C LEU A 141 28.41 -9.71 -8.26
N LEU A 142 27.83 -10.74 -7.63
CA LEU A 142 26.55 -10.61 -6.93
C LEU A 142 26.67 -9.95 -5.55
N LEU A 143 27.76 -10.22 -4.82
CA LEU A 143 27.91 -9.86 -3.41
C LEU A 143 28.97 -8.78 -3.14
N ASN A 144 29.60 -8.23 -4.18
CA ASN A 144 30.65 -7.21 -4.09
C ASN A 144 31.80 -7.61 -3.14
N ILE A 145 32.33 -8.83 -3.31
CA ILE A 145 33.35 -9.40 -2.42
C ILE A 145 34.63 -8.54 -2.38
N GLU A 146 34.96 -7.85 -3.48
CA GLU A 146 36.12 -6.97 -3.57
C GLU A 146 35.86 -5.52 -3.09
N GLY A 147 34.65 -5.22 -2.63
CA GLY A 147 34.35 -3.98 -1.90
C GLY A 147 34.38 -2.70 -2.75
N LYS A 148 33.89 -2.74 -3.98
CA LYS A 148 33.77 -1.53 -4.82
C LYS A 148 32.74 -0.54 -4.27
N GLY A 149 33.12 0.74 -4.22
CA GLY A 149 32.28 1.82 -3.70
C GLY A 149 31.13 2.25 -4.63
N ASP A 150 31.24 1.99 -5.93
CA ASP A 150 30.23 2.29 -6.95
C ASP A 150 29.29 1.11 -7.25
N PHE A 151 29.33 0.07 -6.42
CA PHE A 151 28.50 -1.12 -6.57
C PHE A 151 27.01 -0.80 -6.39
N ALA A 152 26.26 -0.87 -7.49
CA ALA A 152 24.82 -0.64 -7.52
C ALA A 152 24.14 -1.62 -8.50
N PRO A 153 23.92 -2.88 -8.09
CA PRO A 153 23.22 -3.87 -8.91
C PRO A 153 21.78 -3.41 -9.18
N ARG A 154 21.31 -3.72 -10.38
CA ARG A 154 19.93 -3.45 -10.79
C ARG A 154 19.22 -4.76 -11.12
N LEU A 155 17.95 -4.88 -10.74
CA LEU A 155 17.16 -6.09 -10.93
C LEU A 155 16.10 -5.87 -12.02
N ASP A 156 16.07 -6.75 -13.01
CA ASP A 156 14.88 -6.92 -13.85
C ASP A 156 13.85 -7.78 -13.09
N PRO A 157 12.69 -7.21 -12.71
CA PRO A 157 11.72 -7.90 -11.85
C PRO A 157 10.94 -9.02 -12.56
N GLU A 158 10.99 -9.09 -13.89
CA GLU A 158 10.28 -10.14 -14.66
C GLU A 158 11.16 -11.36 -14.89
N THR A 159 12.43 -11.13 -15.24
CA THR A 159 13.38 -12.22 -15.52
C THR A 159 14.23 -12.59 -14.30
N LEU A 160 14.17 -11.81 -13.23
CA LEU A 160 15.07 -11.87 -12.07
C LEU A 160 16.56 -11.71 -12.44
N THR A 161 16.86 -11.10 -13.59
CA THR A 161 18.22 -10.84 -14.03
C THR A 161 18.83 -9.70 -13.22
N ILE A 162 20.06 -9.91 -12.73
CA ILE A 162 20.85 -8.87 -12.08
C ILE A 162 21.77 -8.23 -13.12
N VAL A 163 21.70 -6.91 -13.25
CA VAL A 163 22.51 -6.12 -14.18
C VAL A 163 23.45 -5.23 -13.38
N LEU A 164 24.73 -5.30 -13.71
CA LEU A 164 25.82 -4.53 -13.13
C LEU A 164 26.41 -3.64 -14.21
N ARG A 165 26.75 -2.40 -13.86
CA ARG A 165 27.42 -1.48 -14.79
C ARG A 165 28.92 -1.76 -14.79
N GLY A 166 29.48 -2.01 -15.96
CA GLY A 166 30.89 -2.36 -16.15
C GLY A 166 31.10 -3.80 -16.58
N ASP A 167 32.28 -4.05 -17.11
CA ASP A 167 32.77 -5.38 -17.49
C ASP A 167 33.25 -6.18 -16.27
N PRO A 168 33.27 -7.52 -16.32
CA PRO A 168 33.67 -8.34 -15.18
C PRO A 168 35.10 -8.10 -14.70
N ALA A 169 36.02 -7.75 -15.60
CA ALA A 169 37.42 -7.53 -15.24
C ALA A 169 37.61 -6.22 -14.45
N SER A 170 36.86 -5.17 -14.82
CA SER A 170 36.82 -3.94 -14.04
C SER A 170 36.07 -4.14 -12.74
N LEU A 171 34.98 -4.90 -12.70
CA LEU A 171 34.19 -5.19 -11.50
C LEU A 171 34.95 -6.05 -10.47
N LEU A 172 35.82 -6.95 -10.93
CA LEU A 172 36.60 -7.86 -10.09
C LEU A 172 38.11 -7.76 -10.38
N PRO A 173 38.76 -6.63 -10.07
CA PRO A 173 40.17 -6.39 -10.37
C PRO A 173 41.15 -7.36 -9.69
N GLY A 174 40.78 -7.97 -8.56
CA GLY A 174 41.58 -8.97 -7.88
C GLY A 174 41.52 -10.32 -8.59
N LEU A 175 40.32 -10.78 -8.93
CA LEU A 175 40.11 -12.04 -9.65
C LEU A 175 40.58 -11.99 -11.11
N SER A 176 40.49 -10.84 -11.79
CA SER A 176 40.90 -10.68 -13.18
C SER A 176 42.41 -10.85 -13.42
N ARG A 177 43.22 -10.74 -12.36
CA ARG A 177 44.68 -11.01 -12.43
C ARG A 177 45.02 -12.49 -12.51
N LYS A 178 44.07 -13.39 -12.26
CA LYS A 178 44.31 -14.83 -12.35
C LYS A 178 44.41 -15.25 -13.82
N ALA A 179 45.43 -16.04 -14.16
CA ALA A 179 45.68 -16.47 -15.54
C ALA A 179 44.50 -17.20 -16.20
N GLU A 180 43.70 -17.91 -15.41
CA GLU A 180 42.53 -18.70 -15.88
C GLU A 180 41.23 -17.87 -15.92
N PHE A 181 41.25 -16.57 -15.63
CA PHE A 181 40.03 -15.76 -15.48
C PHE A 181 39.20 -15.68 -16.75
N GLU A 182 39.81 -15.32 -17.88
CA GLU A 182 39.11 -15.17 -19.17
C GLU A 182 38.51 -16.49 -19.66
N ASP A 183 39.25 -17.60 -19.52
CA ASP A 183 38.79 -18.93 -19.90
C ASP A 183 37.57 -19.36 -19.07
N GLU A 184 37.60 -19.10 -17.77
CA GLU A 184 36.51 -19.44 -16.87
C GLU A 184 35.30 -18.51 -17.02
N LEU A 185 35.52 -17.23 -17.35
CA LEU A 185 34.47 -16.29 -17.73
C LEU A 185 33.77 -16.73 -19.02
N ALA A 186 34.53 -17.15 -20.05
CA ALA A 186 33.97 -17.66 -21.29
C ALA A 186 33.08 -18.89 -21.06
N ARG A 187 33.42 -19.77 -20.11
CA ARG A 187 32.58 -20.92 -19.72
C ARG A 187 31.28 -20.49 -19.03
N LEU A 188 31.32 -19.46 -18.18
CA LEU A 188 30.12 -18.89 -17.56
C LEU A 188 29.18 -18.29 -18.61
N ILE A 189 29.73 -17.65 -19.64
CA ILE A 189 28.98 -17.10 -20.78
C ILE A 189 28.38 -18.23 -21.62
N ALA A 190 29.18 -19.26 -21.96
CA ALA A 190 28.71 -20.40 -22.73
C ALA A 190 27.57 -21.17 -22.02
N ALA A 191 27.57 -21.18 -20.70
CA ALA A 191 26.50 -21.78 -19.89
C ALA A 191 25.27 -20.87 -19.72
N GLY A 192 25.29 -19.65 -20.24
CA GLY A 192 24.19 -18.69 -20.15
C GLY A 192 23.97 -18.10 -18.75
N ILE A 193 24.93 -18.23 -17.84
CA ILE A 193 24.85 -17.62 -16.50
C ILE A 193 25.17 -16.12 -16.58
N ILE A 194 26.17 -15.77 -17.38
CA ILE A 194 26.61 -14.38 -17.58
C ILE A 194 26.40 -13.98 -19.04
N GLN A 195 25.93 -12.77 -19.28
CA GLN A 195 25.96 -12.14 -20.59
C GLN A 195 26.65 -10.79 -20.50
N LEU A 196 27.56 -10.54 -21.42
CA LEU A 196 28.21 -9.24 -21.57
C LEU A 196 27.44 -8.40 -22.59
N ARG A 197 27.14 -7.16 -22.20
CA ARG A 197 26.66 -6.09 -23.07
C ARG A 197 27.72 -4.99 -23.11
N GLU A 198 27.67 -4.10 -24.09
CA GLU A 198 28.72 -3.09 -24.33
C GLU A 198 29.17 -2.32 -23.09
N ALA A 199 28.27 -2.05 -22.14
CA ALA A 199 28.57 -1.33 -20.90
C ALA A 199 28.11 -2.05 -19.61
N ASP A 200 27.46 -3.20 -19.72
CA ASP A 200 26.80 -3.87 -18.60
C ASP A 200 27.08 -5.37 -18.58
N THR A 201 27.22 -5.93 -17.37
CA THR A 201 27.27 -7.38 -17.13
C THR A 201 25.94 -7.83 -16.56
N ALA A 202 25.28 -8.78 -17.22
CA ALA A 202 24.01 -9.36 -16.78
C ALA A 202 24.21 -10.79 -16.26
N ILE A 203 23.59 -11.11 -15.13
CA ILE A 203 23.59 -12.42 -14.50
C ILE A 203 22.17 -12.97 -14.51
N PHE A 204 21.97 -14.09 -15.20
CA PHE A 204 20.67 -14.70 -15.40
C PHE A 204 20.42 -15.78 -14.35
N PRO A 205 19.20 -15.87 -13.78
CA PRO A 205 18.84 -17.01 -12.96
C PRO A 205 18.79 -18.29 -13.79
N PRO A 206 18.83 -19.46 -13.14
CA PRO A 206 18.52 -20.71 -13.81
C PRO A 206 17.14 -20.62 -14.51
N PRO A 207 16.98 -21.24 -15.69
CA PRO A 207 15.74 -21.15 -16.48
C PRO A 207 14.55 -21.88 -15.84
N ASP A 208 14.78 -22.67 -14.78
CA ASP A 208 13.73 -23.38 -14.05
C ASP A 208 12.86 -22.41 -13.22
N ARG A 209 11.56 -22.37 -13.53
CA ARG A 209 10.57 -21.58 -12.79
C ARG A 209 10.48 -21.96 -11.32
N GLY A 210 10.71 -23.22 -10.97
CA GLY A 210 10.75 -23.68 -9.58
C GLY A 210 11.84 -22.97 -8.77
N LEU A 211 13.04 -22.87 -9.36
CA LEU A 211 14.18 -22.17 -8.78
C LEU A 211 13.97 -20.65 -8.74
N GLN A 212 13.36 -20.07 -9.77
CA GLN A 212 13.01 -18.64 -9.77
C GLN A 212 12.02 -18.29 -8.65
N ASN A 213 11.00 -19.14 -8.43
CA ASN A 213 10.08 -18.99 -7.30
C ASN A 213 10.78 -19.18 -5.95
N GLU A 214 11.81 -20.02 -5.88
CA GLU A 214 12.64 -20.15 -4.67
C GLU A 214 13.46 -18.87 -4.42
N ILE A 215 14.05 -18.26 -5.45
CA ILE A 215 14.76 -16.97 -5.34
C ILE A 215 13.83 -15.90 -4.74
N ILE A 216 12.62 -15.78 -5.29
CA ILE A 216 11.62 -14.81 -4.80
C ILE A 216 11.27 -15.09 -3.34
N ARG A 217 10.96 -16.34 -2.99
CA ARG A 217 10.60 -16.73 -1.61
C ARG A 217 11.73 -16.43 -0.62
N ARG A 218 12.98 -16.74 -0.97
CA ARG A 218 14.16 -16.45 -0.15
C ARG A 218 14.37 -14.95 0.00
N ALA A 219 14.28 -14.18 -1.08
CA ALA A 219 14.42 -12.72 -1.03
C ALA A 219 13.33 -12.06 -0.18
N GLN A 220 12.10 -12.58 -0.24
CA GLN A 220 10.99 -12.13 0.61
C GLN A 220 11.23 -12.49 2.07
N SER A 221 11.71 -13.70 2.38
CA SER A 221 11.91 -14.13 3.78
C SER A 221 12.96 -13.30 4.53
N TRP A 222 13.93 -12.72 3.83
CA TRP A 222 14.88 -11.76 4.40
C TRP A 222 14.19 -10.50 4.93
N ASN A 223 13.05 -10.14 4.33
CA ASN A 223 12.26 -8.97 4.69
C ASN A 223 11.09 -9.29 5.62
N ILE A 224 10.67 -10.56 5.74
CA ILE A 224 9.59 -10.99 6.65
C ILE A 224 9.89 -10.66 8.11
N GLN A 225 11.16 -10.67 8.55
CA GLN A 225 11.51 -10.21 9.92
C GLN A 225 11.19 -8.72 10.17
N LYS A 226 10.88 -7.94 9.13
CA LYS A 226 10.54 -6.51 9.17
C LYS A 226 9.12 -6.21 8.65
N GLU A 227 8.35 -7.23 8.28
CA GLU A 227 6.94 -7.09 7.86
C GLU A 227 6.06 -7.88 8.84
N PRO A 228 5.05 -7.27 9.49
CA PRO A 228 4.09 -8.04 10.26
C PRO A 228 3.36 -9.00 9.31
N SER A 229 3.23 -10.27 9.72
CA SER A 229 2.53 -11.27 8.94
C SER A 229 1.07 -10.85 8.75
N ILE A 230 0.66 -10.58 7.52
CA ILE A 230 -0.76 -10.48 7.19
C ILE A 230 -1.25 -11.92 7.04
N LYS A 231 -1.95 -12.42 8.06
CA LYS A 231 -2.64 -13.71 7.98
C LYS A 231 -3.81 -13.54 7.01
N HIS A 232 -3.64 -14.02 5.79
CA HIS A 232 -4.78 -14.28 4.91
C HIS A 232 -5.49 -15.51 5.47
N LEU A 233 -6.62 -15.29 6.14
CA LEU A 233 -7.49 -16.37 6.57
C LEU A 233 -8.27 -16.83 5.34
N GLU A 234 -7.91 -17.99 4.80
CA GLU A 234 -8.81 -18.72 3.90
C GLU A 234 -9.97 -19.21 4.77
N ILE A 235 -11.15 -18.60 4.57
CA ILE A 235 -12.36 -19.00 5.27
C ILE A 235 -12.85 -20.28 4.61
N ASP A 236 -12.73 -21.40 5.32
CA ASP A 236 -13.23 -22.69 4.86
C ASP A 236 -14.76 -22.64 4.65
N GLN A 237 -15.28 -23.35 3.65
CA GLN A 237 -16.70 -23.36 3.29
C GLN A 237 -17.65 -23.64 4.48
N PRO A 238 -17.34 -24.56 5.41
CA PRO A 238 -18.18 -24.80 6.58
C PRO A 238 -18.20 -23.60 7.53
N LEU A 239 -17.04 -22.93 7.72
CA LEU A 239 -16.92 -21.75 8.56
C LEU A 239 -17.62 -20.55 7.93
N ALA A 240 -17.56 -20.41 6.60
CA ALA A 240 -18.32 -19.39 5.88
C ALA A 240 -19.84 -19.59 6.00
N ALA A 241 -20.31 -20.83 5.97
CA ALA A 241 -21.73 -21.16 6.18
C ALA A 241 -22.16 -20.87 7.63
N GLN A 242 -21.31 -21.19 8.61
CA GLN A 242 -21.60 -20.95 10.02
C GLN A 242 -21.61 -19.45 10.35
N LEU A 243 -20.68 -18.68 9.79
CA LEU A 243 -20.67 -17.22 9.93
C LEU A 243 -21.88 -16.56 9.26
N ARG A 244 -22.36 -17.08 8.12
CA ARG A 244 -23.60 -16.58 7.50
C ARG A 244 -24.82 -16.80 8.38
N LEU A 245 -24.94 -17.98 8.98
CA LEU A 245 -26.04 -18.32 9.86
C LEU A 245 -26.00 -17.50 11.16
N GLN A 246 -24.80 -17.21 11.65
CA GLN A 246 -24.60 -16.31 12.79
C GLN A 246 -24.97 -14.86 12.45
N LEU A 247 -24.66 -14.40 11.23
CA LEU A 247 -25.04 -13.07 10.74
C LEU A 247 -26.56 -12.94 10.54
N GLU A 248 -27.22 -13.99 10.05
CA GLU A 248 -28.70 -14.02 9.94
C GLU A 248 -29.35 -13.95 11.32
N LEU A 249 -28.80 -14.65 12.32
CA LEU A 249 -29.32 -14.63 13.69
C LEU A 249 -29.09 -13.27 14.37
N GLU A 250 -27.94 -12.64 14.13
CA GLU A 250 -27.67 -11.28 14.60
C GLU A 250 -28.62 -10.27 13.96
N LEU A 251 -28.95 -10.43 12.68
CA LEU A 251 -29.89 -9.57 11.98
C LEU A 251 -31.33 -9.73 12.49
N GLU A 252 -31.76 -10.95 12.81
CA GLU A 252 -33.05 -11.23 13.45
C GLU A 252 -33.14 -10.61 14.85
N LEU A 253 -32.06 -10.72 15.64
CA LEU A 253 -31.99 -10.12 16.97
C LEU A 253 -31.99 -8.58 16.91
N GLU A 254 -31.29 -7.99 15.94
CA GLU A 254 -31.32 -6.54 15.70
C GLU A 254 -32.74 -6.07 15.34
N LEU A 255 -33.46 -6.82 14.52
CA LEU A 255 -34.84 -6.50 14.14
C LEU A 255 -35.79 -6.56 15.35
N GLU A 256 -35.65 -7.57 16.20
CA GLU A 256 -36.46 -7.71 17.42
C GLU A 256 -36.16 -6.59 18.44
N LEU A 257 -34.88 -6.22 18.59
CA LEU A 257 -34.48 -5.07 19.40
C LEU A 257 -34.99 -3.74 18.82
N GLU A 258 -35.10 -3.59 17.50
CA GLU A 258 -35.66 -2.39 16.87
C GLU A 258 -37.17 -2.26 17.16
N LEU A 259 -37.91 -3.38 17.17
CA LEU A 259 -39.33 -3.42 17.51
C LEU A 259 -39.56 -3.10 19.00
N ASP A 260 -38.75 -3.64 19.91
CA ASP A 260 -38.81 -3.33 21.35
C ASP A 260 -38.44 -1.85 21.66
N ARG A 261 -37.61 -1.23 20.80
CA ARG A 261 -37.23 0.20 20.89
C ARG A 261 -38.35 1.13 20.46
N GLU A 262 -39.17 0.76 19.47
CA GLU A 262 -40.34 1.55 19.06
C GLU A 262 -41.41 1.62 20.15
N GLU A 263 -41.51 0.59 21.00
CA GLU A 263 -42.46 0.55 22.12
C GLU A 263 -41.96 1.26 23.39
N SER A 264 -40.64 1.46 23.54
CA SER A 264 -40.03 1.98 24.77
C SER A 264 -39.59 3.44 24.62
N GLY A 265 -40.36 4.38 25.20
CA GLY A 265 -40.23 5.83 25.00
C GLY A 265 -38.85 6.51 25.26
N PRO A 266 -38.77 7.85 25.11
CA PRO A 266 -37.55 8.61 24.73
C PRO A 266 -36.40 8.73 25.76
N LYS A 267 -36.43 7.98 26.87
CA LYS A 267 -35.44 8.08 27.97
C LYS A 267 -34.85 6.72 28.38
N VAL A 268 -34.86 5.73 27.50
CA VAL A 268 -34.15 4.47 27.74
C VAL A 268 -32.65 4.73 27.61
N GLN A 269 -31.85 4.21 28.54
CA GLN A 269 -30.39 4.25 28.44
C GLN A 269 -29.93 3.39 27.26
N HIS A 270 -29.65 4.02 26.12
CA HIS A 270 -28.99 3.33 25.01
C HIS A 270 -27.54 3.00 25.41
N GLN A 271 -27.13 1.74 25.26
CA GLN A 271 -25.71 1.43 25.12
C GLN A 271 -25.23 1.92 23.75
N ASP A 272 -23.91 1.94 23.53
CA ASP A 272 -23.33 2.27 22.22
C ASP A 272 -24.06 1.48 21.11
N ILE A 273 -24.46 2.18 20.05
CA ILE A 273 -25.23 1.60 18.94
C ILE A 273 -24.30 1.45 17.74
N ASP A 274 -24.08 0.23 17.27
CA ASP A 274 -23.44 0.03 15.98
C ASP A 274 -24.45 0.28 14.85
N TYR A 275 -24.16 1.24 13.97
CA TYR A 275 -25.00 1.57 12.83
C TYR A 275 -24.18 1.62 11.54
N ARG A 276 -24.50 0.74 10.59
CA ARG A 276 -23.81 0.63 9.28
C ARG A 276 -22.28 0.50 9.39
N GLY A 277 -21.81 -0.16 10.44
CA GLY A 277 -20.39 -0.40 10.71
C GLY A 277 -19.66 0.72 11.46
N VAL A 278 -20.39 1.74 11.94
CA VAL A 278 -19.90 2.86 12.75
C VAL A 278 -20.52 2.79 14.15
N THR A 279 -19.70 2.83 15.19
CA THR A 279 -20.18 2.83 16.59
C THR A 279 -20.63 4.23 16.98
N LEU A 280 -21.89 4.38 17.34
CA LEU A 280 -22.48 5.63 17.80
C LEU A 280 -22.58 5.62 19.32
N SER A 281 -22.11 6.70 19.94
CA SER A 281 -22.07 6.83 21.39
C SER A 281 -22.52 8.21 21.79
N SER A 282 -23.31 8.32 22.86
CA SER A 282 -23.69 9.63 23.41
C SER A 282 -23.51 9.68 24.91
N ARG A 283 -23.13 10.84 25.43
CA ARG A 283 -22.96 11.08 26.87
C ARG A 283 -24.21 10.81 27.70
N PHE A 284 -25.39 11.19 27.22
CA PHE A 284 -26.66 11.02 27.94
C PHE A 284 -27.55 9.93 27.34
N CYS A 285 -27.09 9.30 26.26
CA CYS A 285 -27.78 8.21 25.60
C CYS A 285 -29.23 8.55 25.24
N VAL A 286 -29.48 9.73 24.64
CA VAL A 286 -30.83 10.17 24.25
C VAL A 286 -31.12 9.77 22.80
N ALA A 287 -32.31 9.22 22.52
CA ALA A 287 -32.71 8.74 21.19
C ALA A 287 -32.47 9.79 20.08
N ALA A 288 -32.86 11.05 20.31
CA ALA A 288 -32.69 12.14 19.33
C ALA A 288 -31.22 12.43 18.96
N GLU A 289 -30.26 12.13 19.86
CA GLU A 289 -28.82 12.29 19.59
C GLU A 289 -28.33 11.17 18.66
N PHE A 290 -28.83 9.94 18.87
CA PHE A 290 -28.54 8.82 17.97
C PHE A 290 -29.20 9.01 16.61
N ASP A 291 -30.42 9.53 16.55
CA ASP A 291 -31.09 9.83 15.27
C ASP A 291 -30.30 10.86 14.46
N THR A 292 -29.76 11.87 15.14
CA THR A 292 -28.88 12.87 14.51
C THR A 292 -27.60 12.21 13.99
N MET A 293 -26.94 11.36 14.79
CA MET A 293 -25.73 10.66 14.35
C MET A 293 -26.01 9.63 13.23
N ARG A 294 -27.17 8.96 13.24
CA ARG A 294 -27.63 8.06 12.17
C ARG A 294 -27.84 8.83 10.87
N ALA A 295 -28.49 9.99 10.93
CA ALA A 295 -28.66 10.87 9.78
C ALA A 295 -27.31 11.31 9.18
N VAL A 296 -26.33 11.64 10.03
CA VAL A 296 -24.95 11.93 9.60
C VAL A 296 -24.33 10.72 8.88
N VAL A 297 -24.43 9.52 9.45
CA VAL A 297 -23.91 8.28 8.83
C VAL A 297 -24.63 7.93 7.52
N ASP A 298 -25.88 8.34 7.36
CA ASP A 298 -26.65 8.14 6.13
C ASP A 298 -26.26 9.11 5.01
N VAL A 299 -25.90 10.33 5.37
CA VAL A 299 -25.33 11.32 4.44
C VAL A 299 -23.87 10.99 4.08
N MET A 300 -23.14 10.30 4.96
CA MET A 300 -21.78 9.85 4.66
C MET A 300 -21.74 8.97 3.41
N GLY A 301 -21.06 9.47 2.38
CA GLY A 301 -20.88 8.74 1.13
C GLY A 301 -20.15 7.39 1.33
N PRO A 302 -20.24 6.48 0.35
CA PRO A 302 -19.64 5.14 0.41
C PRO A 302 -18.10 5.16 0.55
N THR A 303 -17.48 6.32 0.35
CA THR A 303 -16.03 6.55 0.52
C THR A 303 -15.65 6.97 1.95
N VAL A 304 -16.56 7.58 2.70
CA VAL A 304 -16.33 8.16 4.03
C VAL A 304 -16.72 7.17 5.12
N ARG A 305 -17.95 6.63 5.04
CA ARG A 305 -18.52 5.74 6.06
C ARG A 305 -17.63 4.55 6.47
N PRO A 306 -17.04 3.74 5.56
CA PRO A 306 -16.23 2.60 5.98
C PRO A 306 -14.92 2.99 6.68
N ARG A 307 -14.57 4.28 6.73
CA ARG A 307 -13.35 4.79 7.37
C ARG A 307 -13.61 5.32 8.77
N VAL A 308 -14.86 5.59 9.13
CA VAL A 308 -15.22 6.06 10.46
C VAL A 308 -15.39 4.83 11.36
N SER A 309 -14.67 4.78 12.49
CA SER A 309 -14.88 3.75 13.51
C SER A 309 -16.01 4.13 14.45
N SER A 310 -16.04 5.40 14.89
CA SER A 310 -17.06 5.83 15.84
C SER A 310 -17.38 7.32 15.73
N ILE A 311 -18.59 7.67 16.17
CA ILE A 311 -19.03 9.04 16.38
C ILE A 311 -19.53 9.14 17.83
N TRP A 312 -18.97 10.08 18.57
CA TRP A 312 -19.36 10.37 19.94
C TRP A 312 -19.96 11.77 20.05
N CYS A 313 -21.09 11.90 20.74
CA CYS A 313 -21.76 13.18 20.99
C CYS A 313 -21.66 13.61 22.46
N ASP A 314 -21.21 14.85 22.70
CA ASP A 314 -21.41 15.57 23.96
C ASP A 314 -22.49 16.64 23.81
N SER A 315 -23.72 16.27 24.16
CA SER A 315 -24.83 17.20 24.21
C SER A 315 -24.82 18.13 25.42
N ARG A 316 -24.00 17.88 26.47
CA ARG A 316 -23.77 18.86 27.55
C ARG A 316 -23.02 20.08 27.05
N ALA A 317 -22.17 19.89 26.03
CA ALA A 317 -21.48 20.95 25.31
C ALA A 317 -22.30 21.46 24.11
N CYS A 318 -23.61 21.20 24.07
CA CYS A 318 -24.54 21.65 23.03
C CYS A 318 -24.17 21.12 21.63
N ALA A 319 -24.15 19.81 21.43
CA ALA A 319 -23.86 19.14 20.15
C ALA A 319 -22.40 19.32 19.68
N VAL A 320 -21.46 18.94 20.55
CA VAL A 320 -20.06 18.72 20.18
C VAL A 320 -19.88 17.25 19.79
N TYR A 321 -19.20 17.01 18.68
CA TYR A 321 -18.99 15.66 18.14
C TYR A 321 -17.50 15.32 18.06
N SER A 322 -17.18 14.08 18.35
CA SER A 322 -15.86 13.49 18.18
C SER A 322 -15.97 12.27 17.28
N VAL A 323 -15.26 12.28 16.16
CA VAL A 323 -15.29 11.23 15.15
C VAL A 323 -13.93 10.53 15.14
N GLU A 324 -13.90 9.23 15.37
CA GLU A 324 -12.69 8.42 15.31
C GLU A 324 -12.60 7.71 13.95
N ILE A 325 -11.42 7.69 13.34
CA ILE A 325 -11.17 7.07 12.04
C ILE A 325 -10.46 5.72 12.21
N ARG A 326 -11.01 4.67 11.61
CA ARG A 326 -10.52 3.28 11.67
C ARG A 326 -9.29 3.01 10.77
N LEU A 327 -9.25 3.61 9.57
CA LEU A 327 -8.30 3.21 8.51
C LEU A 327 -7.93 4.36 7.55
N GLY A 328 -6.63 4.67 7.49
CA GLY A 328 -5.95 5.29 6.35
C GLY A 328 -6.30 6.76 6.09
N MET A 329 -5.38 7.67 6.40
CA MET A 329 -5.55 9.06 6.02
C MET A 329 -4.94 9.40 4.65
N ASN A 330 -5.70 10.23 3.92
CA ASN A 330 -5.16 11.47 3.36
C ASN A 330 -5.77 12.60 4.19
N CYS A 331 -4.94 13.43 4.84
CA CYS A 331 -5.27 13.97 6.16
C CYS A 331 -6.24 15.17 6.23
N THR A 332 -6.55 15.86 5.14
CA THR A 332 -7.42 17.07 5.19
C THR A 332 -8.76 16.85 4.51
N ALA A 333 -8.75 16.34 3.28
CA ALA A 333 -9.97 16.13 2.50
C ALA A 333 -11.00 15.20 3.18
N LEU A 334 -10.57 14.19 3.93
CA LEU A 334 -11.52 13.30 4.64
C LEU A 334 -12.17 14.00 5.84
N ALA A 335 -11.43 14.85 6.55
CA ALA A 335 -11.99 15.64 7.64
C ALA A 335 -13.01 16.64 7.08
N ASP A 336 -12.70 17.26 5.92
CA ASP A 336 -13.62 18.16 5.21
C ASP A 336 -14.86 17.43 4.67
N ASP A 337 -14.72 16.19 4.17
CA ASP A 337 -15.85 15.37 3.70
C ASP A 337 -16.76 14.93 4.87
N ILE A 338 -16.17 14.60 6.03
CA ILE A 338 -16.91 14.32 7.27
C ILE A 338 -17.64 15.59 7.72
N HIS A 339 -16.94 16.73 7.73
CA HIS A 339 -17.52 18.03 8.04
C HIS A 339 -18.72 18.37 7.14
N ALA A 340 -18.59 18.19 5.82
CA ALA A 340 -19.67 18.36 4.87
C ALA A 340 -20.85 17.40 5.12
N SER A 341 -20.58 16.17 5.61
CA SER A 341 -21.62 15.22 5.97
C SER A 341 -22.41 15.68 7.22
N PHE A 342 -21.73 16.31 8.19
CA PHE A 342 -22.40 16.94 9.33
C PHE A 342 -23.27 18.12 8.89
N LEU A 343 -22.77 19.01 8.04
CA LEU A 343 -23.57 20.13 7.50
C LEU A 343 -24.76 19.68 6.65
N GLY A 344 -24.65 18.55 5.96
CA GLY A 344 -25.74 17.99 5.16
C GLY A 344 -26.81 17.26 5.98
N ALA A 345 -26.50 16.85 7.21
CA ALA A 345 -27.37 16.03 8.05
C ALA A 345 -27.91 16.75 9.29
N THR A 346 -27.23 17.81 9.75
CA THR A 346 -27.62 18.55 10.95
C THR A 346 -27.88 20.02 10.63
N SER A 347 -28.66 20.68 11.48
CA SER A 347 -28.87 22.13 11.44
C SER A 347 -27.73 22.89 12.16
N GLY A 348 -26.50 22.37 12.11
CA GLY A 348 -25.32 22.92 12.79
C GLY A 348 -24.76 22.07 13.93
N PHE A 349 -23.61 22.49 14.46
CA PHE A 349 -22.88 21.86 15.58
C PHE A 349 -21.97 22.87 16.29
N ASN A 350 -21.63 22.63 17.57
CA ASN A 350 -20.77 23.54 18.36
C ASN A 350 -19.28 23.18 18.36
N GLY A 351 -18.94 22.01 17.86
CA GLY A 351 -17.56 21.63 17.61
C GLY A 351 -17.53 20.25 17.01
N LEU A 352 -16.68 20.06 16.00
CA LEU A 352 -16.45 18.76 15.40
C LEU A 352 -14.97 18.47 15.46
N THR A 353 -14.63 17.38 16.15
CA THR A 353 -13.26 16.89 16.24
C THR A 353 -13.15 15.59 15.46
N VAL A 354 -12.19 15.51 14.55
CA VAL A 354 -11.90 14.30 13.76
C VAL A 354 -10.53 13.77 14.17
N ASN A 355 -10.51 12.59 14.76
CA ASN A 355 -9.34 11.93 15.31
C ASN A 355 -8.90 10.75 14.45
N HIS A 356 -7.58 10.59 14.30
CA HIS A 356 -6.97 9.41 13.70
C HIS A 356 -5.62 9.13 14.38
N GLY A 357 -5.62 8.22 15.35
CA GLY A 357 -4.42 7.95 16.16
C GLY A 357 -4.00 9.19 16.95
N GLU A 358 -2.81 9.74 16.66
CA GLU A 358 -2.30 10.96 17.32
C GLU A 358 -2.67 12.26 16.58
N SER A 359 -3.33 12.18 15.42
CA SER A 359 -3.73 13.35 14.61
C SER A 359 -5.16 13.80 14.95
N LEU A 360 -5.34 15.11 15.09
CA LEU A 360 -6.61 15.75 15.43
C LEU A 360 -6.87 16.94 14.51
N VAL A 361 -8.06 16.99 13.90
CA VAL A 361 -8.56 18.16 13.17
C VAL A 361 -9.79 18.67 13.90
N PHE A 362 -9.83 19.97 14.18
CA PHE A 362 -10.93 20.63 14.86
C PHE A 362 -11.63 21.61 13.92
N PHE A 363 -12.95 21.51 13.83
CA PHE A 363 -13.81 22.47 13.14
C PHE A 363 -14.54 23.33 14.17
N HIS A 364 -14.56 24.63 13.90
CA HIS A 364 -15.23 25.62 14.73
C HIS A 364 -16.76 25.44 14.72
N PRO A 365 -17.49 26.01 15.69
CA PRO A 365 -18.95 26.01 15.68
C PRO A 365 -19.49 26.52 14.34
N GLU A 366 -20.42 25.78 13.74
CA GLU A 366 -21.13 26.17 12.53
C GLU A 366 -22.63 25.98 12.77
N TRP A 367 -23.38 27.08 12.72
CA TRP A 367 -24.84 27.12 12.82
C TRP A 367 -25.39 27.86 11.61
N PRO A 368 -26.56 27.48 11.06
CA PRO A 368 -27.22 28.25 10.03
C PRO A 368 -27.45 29.67 10.55
N GLU A 369 -27.14 30.67 9.71
CA GLU A 369 -27.41 32.06 10.03
C GLU A 369 -28.89 32.17 10.42
N PHE A 370 -29.15 32.67 11.63
CA PHE A 370 -30.51 33.07 11.98
C PHE A 370 -30.89 34.17 10.99
N ASP A 371 -31.81 33.86 10.08
CA ASP A 371 -32.52 34.88 9.33
C ASP A 371 -33.11 35.82 10.39
N SER A 372 -32.54 37.03 10.49
CA SER A 372 -32.96 38.05 11.43
C SER A 372 -34.26 38.67 10.95
N GLY A 373 -35.29 37.82 10.84
CA GLY A 373 -36.68 38.19 10.69
C GLY A 373 -37.23 38.65 12.04
N ASP A 374 -36.82 39.84 12.47
CA ASP A 374 -37.55 40.70 13.41
C ASP A 374 -37.17 42.16 13.13
N GLY A 375 -37.46 42.59 11.90
CA GLY A 375 -37.73 43.99 11.60
C GLY A 375 -39.22 44.25 11.77
N GLU A 376 -39.56 45.23 12.60
CA GLU A 376 -40.90 45.77 12.90
C GLU A 376 -41.72 45.05 13.98
N LEU A 377 -41.61 45.53 15.22
CA LEU A 377 -42.76 46.11 15.95
C LEU A 377 -42.29 46.85 17.21
N MET A 378 -42.92 48.02 17.44
CA MET A 378 -42.85 48.90 18.62
C MET A 378 -41.76 50.00 18.65
N ALA A 379 -41.88 50.94 17.72
CA ALA A 379 -41.87 52.36 18.10
C ALA A 379 -43.32 52.87 18.12
N SER A 380 -43.92 53.00 19.31
CA SER A 380 -45.04 53.93 19.61
C SER A 380 -45.41 53.86 21.09
N GLY A 381 -45.22 54.98 21.81
CA GLY A 381 -45.68 55.19 23.18
C GLY A 381 -44.63 55.75 24.10
#